data_AF-A0A2V7YQ84-F1
#
_entry.id   AF-A0A2V7YQ84-F1
#
_cell.length_a   1.000
_cell.length_b   1.000
_cell.length_c   1.000
_cell.angle_alpha   90.00
_cell.angle_beta   90.00
_cell.angle_gamma   90.00
#
_symmetry.space_group_name_H-M   'P 1'
#
loop_
_entity.id
_entity.type
_entity.pdbx_description
1 polymer ?
#
loop_
_entity_poly.entity_id
_entity_poly.type
_entity_poly.pdbx_seq_one_letter_code
_entity_poly.pdbx_strand_id
1 'polypeptide(L)'
;MLLAIGIVAWLVLFVFALRGARWAYTIFVILAFVWIPARTGFHLHRPPCEIRFTFDLALNSLMKYKHITLWGAFFLMTWVQFRRNRYALLIAAIATIAVGILIELEEGATGTGYCRATDLMPDVVGALIGAVIATLWRRRDAKAVPPPPV
;
A
#
# COMPACT_ATOMS: atom_id res chain seq x y z
N MET A 1 17.87 -18.46 -2.70
CA MET A 1 18.18 -18.04 -1.32
C MET A 1 17.96 -16.54 -1.11
N LEU A 2 18.53 -15.65 -1.93
CA LEU A 2 18.36 -14.19 -1.82
C LEU A 2 16.90 -13.71 -1.91
N LEU A 3 16.09 -14.31 -2.79
CA LEU A 3 14.67 -13.94 -2.93
C LEU A 3 13.84 -14.29 -1.68
N ALA A 4 14.12 -15.43 -1.04
CA ALA A 4 13.46 -15.83 0.20
C ALA A 4 13.83 -14.89 1.36
N ILE A 5 15.11 -14.49 1.47
CA ILE A 5 15.57 -13.52 2.46
C ILE A 5 14.87 -12.17 2.27
N GLY A 6 14.74 -11.72 1.02
CA GLY A 6 14.00 -10.50 0.70
C GLY A 6 12.54 -10.54 1.14
N ILE A 7 11.82 -11.63 0.83
CA ILE A 7 10.43 -11.81 1.26
C ILE A 7 10.30 -11.77 2.78
N VAL A 8 11.19 -12.48 3.49
CA VAL A 8 11.19 -12.50 4.96
C VAL A 8 11.44 -11.10 5.52
N ALA A 9 12.38 -10.34 4.96
CA ALA A 9 12.65 -8.97 5.39
C ALA A 9 11.41 -8.06 5.23
N TRP A 10 10.72 -8.15 4.08
CA TRP A 10 9.47 -7.41 3.84
C TRP A 10 8.38 -7.79 4.84
N LEU A 11 8.20 -9.08 5.12
CA LEU A 11 7.22 -9.55 6.10
C LEU A 11 7.55 -9.07 7.52
N VAL A 12 8.83 -9.09 7.91
CA VAL A 12 9.29 -8.59 9.21
C VAL A 12 8.97 -7.11 9.36
N LEU A 13 9.34 -6.29 8.36
CA LEU A 13 9.03 -4.85 8.36
C LEU A 13 7.52 -4.61 8.44
N PHE A 14 6.73 -5.35 7.66
CA PHE A 14 5.27 -5.28 7.69
C PHE A 14 4.70 -5.57 9.08
N VAL A 15 5.13 -6.66 9.73
CA VAL A 15 4.66 -7.02 11.08
C VAL A 15 5.03 -5.96 12.11
N PHE A 16 6.26 -5.45 12.08
CA PHE A 16 6.67 -4.38 13.00
C PHE A 16 5.91 -3.09 12.75
N ALA A 17 5.69 -2.71 11.49
CA ALA A 17 4.87 -1.55 11.13
C ALA A 17 3.42 -1.71 11.63
N LEU A 18 2.80 -2.89 11.47
CA LEU A 18 1.46 -3.16 12.02
C LEU A 18 1.40 -3.15 13.55
N ARG A 19 2.53 -3.32 14.23
CA ARG A 19 2.64 -3.14 15.70
C ARG A 19 2.87 -1.68 16.10
N GLY A 20 2.95 -0.75 15.14
CA GLY A 20 3.16 0.68 15.37
C GLY A 20 4.62 1.10 15.43
N ALA A 21 5.57 0.24 15.02
CA ALA A 21 6.97 0.63 14.94
C ALA A 21 7.17 1.58 13.74
N ARG A 22 7.29 2.87 14.01
CA ARG A 22 7.43 3.94 12.99
C ARG A 22 8.66 3.74 12.10
N TRP A 23 9.78 3.29 12.67
CA TRP A 23 11.01 3.05 11.91
C TRP A 23 10.79 1.96 10.84
N ALA A 24 10.06 0.89 11.16
CA ALA A 24 9.81 -0.21 10.23
C ALA A 24 8.91 0.25 9.08
N TYR A 25 7.90 1.08 9.38
CA TYR A 25 7.07 1.71 8.36
C TYR A 25 7.89 2.63 7.44
N THR A 26 8.74 3.49 8.00
CA THR A 26 9.59 4.39 7.21
C THR A 26 10.54 3.60 6.30
N ILE A 27 11.22 2.57 6.83
CA ILE A 27 12.10 1.71 6.04
C ILE A 27 11.31 0.99 4.94
N PHE A 28 10.12 0.45 5.25
CA PHE A 28 9.26 -0.21 4.27
C PHE A 28 8.95 0.73 3.09
N VAL A 29 8.52 1.96 3.38
CA VAL A 29 8.18 2.95 2.34
C VAL A 29 9.40 3.34 1.51
N ILE A 30 10.53 3.62 2.15
CA ILE A 30 11.76 3.97 1.43
C ILE A 30 12.21 2.81 0.52
N LEU A 31 12.21 1.59 1.05
CA LEU A 31 12.57 0.42 0.26
C LEU A 31 11.62 0.20 -0.92
N ALA A 32 10.33 0.54 -0.78
CA ALA A 32 9.36 0.36 -1.87
C ALA A 32 9.74 1.22 -3.09
N PHE A 33 10.09 2.49 -2.85
CA PHE A 33 10.52 3.44 -3.88
C PHE A 33 11.95 3.22 -4.39
N VAL A 34 12.84 2.63 -3.58
CA VAL A 34 14.22 2.37 -4.00
C VAL A 34 14.32 1.04 -4.76
N TRP A 35 13.43 0.09 -4.48
CA TRP A 35 13.55 -1.28 -4.99
C TRP A 35 13.33 -1.39 -6.50
N ILE A 36 12.36 -0.68 -7.07
CA ILE A 36 12.07 -0.78 -8.51
C ILE A 36 13.21 -0.15 -9.34
N PRO A 37 13.68 1.09 -9.05
CA PRO A 37 14.75 1.71 -9.82
C PRO A 37 16.08 0.98 -9.60
N ALA A 38 16.36 0.49 -8.40
CA ALA A 38 17.58 -0.28 -8.15
C ALA A 38 17.66 -1.56 -9.01
N ARG A 39 16.52 -2.23 -9.25
CA ARG A 39 16.49 -3.42 -10.13
C ARG A 39 16.72 -3.12 -11.60
N THR A 40 16.47 -1.88 -12.03
CA THR A 40 16.75 -1.42 -13.39
C THR A 40 18.06 -0.64 -13.50
N GLY A 41 18.90 -0.64 -12.45
CA GLY A 41 20.14 0.13 -12.44
C GLY A 41 19.91 1.66 -12.49
N PHE A 42 18.74 2.12 -12.05
CA PHE A 42 18.30 3.51 -12.11
C PHE A 42 18.21 4.07 -13.54
N HIS A 43 18.03 3.19 -14.54
CA HIS A 43 17.74 3.61 -15.90
C HIS A 43 16.29 4.08 -16.02
N LEU A 44 16.11 5.40 -16.04
CA LEU A 44 14.81 6.06 -16.17
C LEU A 44 14.59 6.55 -17.60
N HIS A 45 13.36 6.36 -18.07
CA HIS A 45 12.86 6.80 -19.36
C HIS A 45 11.58 7.61 -19.16
N ARG A 46 11.15 8.30 -20.21
CA ARG A 46 9.86 8.99 -20.18
C ARG A 46 8.72 7.94 -20.22
N PRO A 47 7.87 7.85 -19.19
CA PRO A 47 6.83 6.83 -19.14
C PRO A 47 5.74 7.12 -20.18
N PRO A 48 5.36 6.15 -21.02
CA PRO A 48 4.23 6.28 -21.93
C PRO A 48 2.92 6.03 -21.19
N CYS A 49 2.52 6.96 -20.32
CA CYS A 49 1.36 6.76 -19.45
C CYS A 49 0.04 6.75 -20.23
N GLU A 50 -0.73 5.69 -20.06
CA GLU A 50 -2.06 5.50 -20.64
C GLU A 50 -3.13 5.90 -19.63
N ILE A 51 -3.79 7.03 -19.90
CA ILE A 51 -4.86 7.58 -19.05
C ILE A 51 -6.25 7.08 -19.50
N ARG A 52 -6.32 6.29 -20.58
CA ARG A 52 -7.58 5.77 -21.09
C ARG A 52 -8.17 4.75 -20.11
N PHE A 53 -9.44 4.96 -19.78
CA PHE A 53 -10.18 4.07 -18.90
C PHE A 53 -11.21 3.32 -19.73
N THR A 54 -10.96 2.03 -19.98
CA THR A 54 -11.92 1.15 -20.66
C THR A 54 -12.36 0.05 -19.72
N PHE A 55 -13.55 -0.51 -19.97
CA PHE A 55 -14.12 -1.54 -19.11
C PHE A 55 -13.24 -2.80 -19.05
N ASP A 56 -12.68 -3.23 -20.19
CA ASP A 56 -11.83 -4.41 -20.25
C ASP A 56 -10.51 -4.21 -19.49
N LEU A 57 -9.87 -3.05 -19.64
CA LEU A 57 -8.66 -2.69 -18.88
C LEU A 57 -8.95 -2.63 -17.37
N ALA A 58 -10.09 -2.04 -16.99
CA ALA A 58 -10.54 -1.96 -15.61
C ALA A 58 -10.75 -3.35 -14.99
N LEU A 59 -11.47 -4.24 -15.68
CA LEU A 59 -11.72 -5.60 -15.21
C LEU A 59 -10.43 -6.42 -15.11
N ASN A 60 -9.56 -6.32 -16.12
CA ASN A 60 -8.25 -6.97 -16.09
C ASN A 60 -7.38 -6.48 -14.93
N SER A 61 -7.45 -5.18 -14.62
CA SER A 61 -6.72 -4.63 -13.48
C SER A 61 -7.25 -5.15 -12.15
N LEU A 62 -8.57 -5.28 -11.99
CA LEU A 62 -9.20 -5.84 -10.78
C LEU A 62 -8.82 -7.31 -10.51
N MET A 63 -8.41 -8.07 -11.53
CA MET A 63 -7.92 -9.44 -11.36
C MET A 63 -6.49 -9.51 -10.81
N LYS A 64 -5.81 -8.36 -10.63
CA LYS A 64 -4.48 -8.27 -10.00
C LYS A 64 -4.57 -8.41 -8.47
N TYR A 65 -4.98 -9.58 -7.99
CA TYR A 65 -5.15 -9.87 -6.55
C TYR A 65 -3.93 -9.52 -5.70
N LYS A 66 -2.72 -9.71 -6.24
CA LYS A 66 -1.47 -9.33 -5.57
C LYS A 66 -1.39 -7.82 -5.28
N HIS A 67 -1.85 -6.97 -6.20
CA HIS A 67 -1.84 -5.52 -6.00
C HIS A 67 -2.86 -5.13 -4.93
N ILE A 68 -4.07 -5.69 -5.01
CA ILE A 68 -5.12 -5.47 -4.02
C ILE A 68 -4.63 -5.81 -2.59
N THR A 69 -3.97 -6.96 -2.41
CA THR A 69 -3.47 -7.36 -1.09
C THR A 69 -2.34 -6.48 -0.60
N LEU A 70 -1.40 -6.08 -1.47
CA LEU A 70 -0.32 -5.15 -1.12
C LEU A 70 -0.84 -3.79 -0.68
N TRP A 71 -1.82 -3.22 -1.40
CA TRP A 71 -2.38 -1.92 -1.05
C TRP A 71 -3.26 -1.96 0.20
N GLY A 72 -3.99 -3.06 0.42
CA GLY A 72 -4.68 -3.28 1.70
C GLY A 72 -3.71 -3.39 2.87
N ALA A 73 -2.59 -4.07 2.69
CA ALA A 73 -1.51 -4.16 3.68
C ALA A 73 -0.88 -2.79 3.98
N PHE A 74 -0.56 -2.02 2.92
CA PHE A 74 -0.03 -0.67 3.05
C PHE A 74 -0.99 0.26 3.80
N PHE A 75 -2.27 0.27 3.40
CA PHE A 75 -3.32 1.02 4.07
C PHE A 75 -3.36 0.72 5.58
N LEU A 76 -3.34 -0.55 5.97
CA LEU A 76 -3.40 -0.96 7.37
C LEU A 76 -2.17 -0.47 8.15
N MET A 77 -0.97 -0.61 7.58
CA MET A 77 0.25 -0.09 8.22
C MET A 77 0.16 1.40 8.43
N THR A 78 -0.22 2.17 7.42
CA THR A 78 -0.37 3.63 7.52
C THR A 78 -1.43 4.00 8.55
N TRP A 79 -2.59 3.35 8.52
CA TRP A 79 -3.65 3.58 9.50
C TRP A 79 -3.15 3.33 10.93
N VAL A 80 -2.40 2.26 11.19
CA VAL A 80 -1.82 1.98 12.51
C VAL A 80 -0.91 3.12 12.96
N GLN A 81 -0.04 3.65 12.09
CA GLN A 81 0.87 4.75 12.44
C GLN A 81 0.12 6.01 12.89
N PHE A 82 -1.03 6.27 12.27
CA PHE A 82 -1.84 7.45 12.52
C PHE A 82 -3.09 7.16 13.37
N ARG A 83 -3.24 5.97 13.96
CA ARG A 83 -4.52 5.49 14.52
C ARG A 83 -5.12 6.38 15.63
N ARG A 84 -4.29 7.19 16.28
CA ARG A 84 -4.68 8.18 17.31
C ARG A 84 -5.28 9.46 16.71
N ASN A 85 -5.06 9.73 15.43
CA ASN A 85 -5.61 10.87 14.71
C ASN A 85 -7.07 10.57 14.29
N ARG A 86 -7.99 11.53 14.49
CA ARG A 86 -9.39 11.44 14.03
C ARG A 86 -9.50 11.17 12.53
N TYR A 87 -8.53 11.64 11.74
CA TYR A 87 -8.46 11.46 10.29
C TYR A 87 -7.64 10.25 9.84
N ALA A 88 -7.29 9.31 10.73
CA ALA A 88 -6.40 8.19 10.40
C ALA A 88 -6.81 7.40 9.14
N LEU A 89 -8.12 7.13 8.98
CA LEU A 89 -8.64 6.40 7.80
C LEU A 89 -8.46 7.23 6.52
N LEU A 90 -8.74 8.52 6.57
CA LEU A 90 -8.56 9.43 5.44
C LEU A 90 -7.08 9.57 5.07
N ILE A 91 -6.21 9.73 6.06
CA ILE A 91 -4.75 9.79 5.87
C ILE A 91 -4.25 8.50 5.20
N ALA A 92 -4.69 7.34 5.69
CA ALA A 92 -4.32 6.06 5.09
C ALA A 92 -4.83 5.92 3.65
N ALA A 93 -6.06 6.36 3.35
CA ALA A 93 -6.61 6.34 2.00
C ALA A 93 -5.82 7.24 1.05
N ILE A 94 -5.58 8.50 1.44
CA ILE A 94 -4.81 9.47 0.65
C ILE A 94 -3.38 8.95 0.42
N ALA A 95 -2.73 8.44 1.46
CA ALA A 95 -1.39 7.88 1.33
C ALA A 95 -1.36 6.67 0.38
N THR A 96 -2.35 5.77 0.47
CA THR A 96 -2.44 4.59 -0.40
C THR A 96 -2.55 4.99 -1.86
N ILE A 97 -3.45 5.93 -2.19
CA ILE A 97 -3.62 6.42 -3.57
C ILE A 97 -2.37 7.18 -4.03
N ALA A 98 -1.80 8.05 -3.19
CA ALA A 98 -0.62 8.84 -3.55
C ALA A 98 0.60 7.94 -3.83
N VAL A 99 0.86 6.95 -2.96
CA VAL A 99 1.95 5.99 -3.17
C VAL A 99 1.65 5.10 -4.38
N GLY A 100 0.39 4.71 -4.61
CA GLY A 100 -0.07 4.02 -5.82
C GLY A 100 0.30 4.72 -7.10
N ILE A 101 -0.09 5.99 -7.21
CA ILE A 101 0.25 6.87 -8.35
C ILE A 101 1.77 6.94 -8.55
N LEU A 102 2.53 7.13 -7.46
CA LEU A 102 3.99 7.24 -7.56
C LEU A 102 4.64 5.94 -8.03
N ILE A 103 4.18 4.79 -7.55
CA ILE A 103 4.69 3.47 -7.97
C ILE A 103 4.35 3.19 -9.43
N GLU A 104 3.15 3.50 -9.91
CA GLU A 104 2.78 3.37 -11.33
C GLU A 104 3.65 4.24 -12.24
N LEU A 105 3.94 5.47 -11.82
CA LEU A 105 4.85 6.36 -12.53
C LEU A 105 6.28 5.81 -12.54
N GLU A 106 6.74 5.25 -11.41
CA GLU A 106 8.05 4.64 -11.27
C GLU A 106 8.20 3.38 -12.14
N GLU A 107 7.20 2.50 -12.15
CA GLU A 107 7.18 1.32 -13.00
C GLU A 107 7.16 1.70 -14.49
N GLY A 108 6.42 2.75 -14.85
CA GLY A 108 6.44 3.32 -16.19
C GLY A 108 7.80 3.89 -16.58
N ALA A 109 8.43 4.64 -15.67
CA ALA A 109 9.70 5.31 -15.93
C ALA A 109 10.86 4.30 -16.02
N THR A 110 10.78 3.22 -15.26
CA THR A 110 11.78 2.13 -15.25
C THR A 110 11.50 1.05 -16.30
N GLY A 111 10.34 1.08 -16.96
CA GLY A 111 9.94 0.08 -17.95
C GLY A 111 9.60 -1.29 -17.36
N THR A 112 9.34 -1.37 -16.04
CA THR A 112 8.98 -2.62 -15.36
C THR A 112 7.49 -2.90 -15.32
N GLY A 113 6.67 -1.93 -15.72
CA GLY A 113 5.21 -2.03 -15.73
C GLY A 113 4.56 -1.14 -16.79
N TYR A 114 3.23 -1.14 -16.82
CA TYR A 114 2.45 -0.37 -17.76
C TYR A 114 1.86 0.82 -17.01
N CYS A 115 2.46 2.02 -17.12
CA CYS A 115 1.93 3.23 -16.46
C CYS A 115 0.47 3.48 -16.91
N ARG A 116 -0.51 2.96 -16.17
CA ARG A 116 -1.92 2.94 -16.57
C ARG A 116 -2.78 3.48 -15.45
N ALA A 117 -3.65 4.44 -15.78
CA ALA A 117 -4.59 4.98 -14.80
C ALA A 117 -5.54 3.91 -14.23
N THR A 118 -5.87 2.86 -15.00
CA THR A 118 -6.69 1.73 -14.53
C THR A 118 -6.00 0.91 -13.45
N ASP A 119 -4.67 0.94 -13.37
CA ASP A 119 -3.92 0.20 -12.36
C ASP A 119 -3.97 0.83 -10.97
N LEU A 120 -4.59 2.00 -10.84
CA LEU A 120 -5.02 2.57 -9.56
C LEU A 120 -6.27 1.88 -8.98
N MET A 121 -7.01 1.10 -9.78
CA MET A 121 -8.22 0.43 -9.28
C MET A 121 -7.91 -0.60 -8.18
N PRO A 122 -6.92 -1.49 -8.34
CA PRO A 122 -6.43 -2.34 -7.25
C PRO A 122 -6.11 -1.57 -5.96
N ASP A 123 -5.56 -0.37 -6.06
CA ASP A 123 -5.18 0.46 -4.92
C ASP A 123 -6.41 0.93 -4.15
N VAL A 124 -7.41 1.41 -4.88
CA VAL A 124 -8.70 1.81 -4.32
C VAL A 124 -9.40 0.63 -3.67
N VAL A 125 -9.45 -0.52 -4.34
CA VAL A 125 -10.07 -1.74 -3.80
C VAL A 125 -9.34 -2.23 -2.55
N GLY A 126 -8.00 -2.25 -2.59
CA GLY A 126 -7.16 -2.60 -1.45
C GLY A 126 -7.39 -1.66 -0.27
N ALA A 127 -7.45 -0.34 -0.51
CA ALA A 127 -7.75 0.65 0.52
C ALA A 127 -9.15 0.47 1.13
N LEU A 128 -10.17 0.15 0.32
CA LEU A 128 -11.52 -0.13 0.83
C LEU A 128 -11.55 -1.36 1.72
N ILE A 129 -10.92 -2.46 1.30
CA ILE A 129 -10.78 -3.67 2.12
C ILE A 129 -10.03 -3.34 3.42
N GLY A 130 -8.93 -2.61 3.33
CA GLY A 130 -8.15 -2.15 4.48
C GLY A 130 -8.97 -1.28 5.44
N ALA A 131 -9.80 -0.38 4.92
CA ALA A 131 -10.68 0.48 5.72
C ALA A 131 -11.75 -0.32 6.47
N VAL A 132 -12.32 -1.35 5.84
CA VAL A 132 -13.25 -2.28 6.49
C VAL A 132 -12.55 -2.99 7.65
N ILE A 133 -11.36 -3.57 7.40
CA ILE A 133 -10.58 -4.27 8.43
C ILE A 133 -10.22 -3.32 9.58
N ALA A 134 -9.70 -2.13 9.28
CA ALA A 134 -9.33 -1.12 10.27
C ALA A 134 -10.52 -0.69 11.14
N THR A 135 -11.69 -0.54 10.53
CA THR A 135 -12.94 -0.19 11.25
C THR A 135 -13.37 -1.31 12.19
N LEU A 136 -13.33 -2.56 11.72
CA LEU A 136 -13.64 -3.73 12.55
C LEU A 136 -12.63 -3.89 13.70
N TRP A 137 -11.34 -3.69 13.42
CA TRP A 137 -10.28 -3.70 14.42
C TRP A 137 -10.53 -2.64 15.50
N ARG A 138 -10.73 -1.37 15.12
CA ARG A 138 -11.01 -0.28 16.08
C ARG A 138 -12.21 -0.59 16.98
N ARG A 139 -13.27 -1.17 16.42
CA ARG A 139 -14.47 -1.57 17.17
C ARG A 139 -14.17 -2.66 18.20
N ARG A 140 -13.28 -3.62 17.88
CA ARG A 140 -12.85 -4.65 18.82
C ARG A 140 -12.01 -4.07 19.95
N ASP A 141 -11.06 -3.19 19.63
CA ASP A 141 -10.23 -2.52 20.64
C ASP A 141 -11.09 -1.70 21.62
N ALA A 142 -12.10 -0.98 21.11
CA ALA A 142 -13.01 -0.20 21.95
C ALA A 142 -13.86 -1.06 22.90
N LYS A 143 -14.24 -2.28 22.48
CA LYS A 143 -14.98 -3.23 23.34
C LYS A 143 -14.12 -3.89 24.40
N ALA A 144 -12.80 -3.97 24.18
CA ALA A 144 -11.87 -4.60 25.12
C ALA A 144 -11.51 -3.72 26.32
N VAL A 145 -11.83 -2.43 26.28
CA VAL A 145 -11.64 -1.50 27.41
C VAL A 145 -12.86 -1.57 28.33
N PRO A 146 -12.75 -2.10 29.57
CA PRO A 146 -13.87 -2.14 30.51
C PRO A 146 -14.29 -0.71 30.90
N PRO A 147 -15.59 -0.49 31.23
CA PRO A 147 -16.04 0.81 31.71
C PRO A 147 -15.29 1.20 33.00
N PRO A 148 -15.08 2.51 33.26
CA PRO A 148 -14.49 2.96 34.50
C PRO A 148 -15.36 2.49 35.69
N PRO A 149 -14.76 2.15 36.84
CA PRO A 149 -15.52 1.86 38.04
C PRO A 149 -16.38 3.08 38.41
N VAL A 150 -17.66 2.81 38.72
CA VAL A 150 -18.65 3.79 39.17
C VAL A 150 -18.34 4.24 40.59
#